data_AF-A0AA38YB21-F1
#
_entry.id   AF-A0AA38YB21-F1
#
_cell.length_a   1.000
_cell.length_b   1.000
_cell.length_c   1.000
_cell.angle_alpha   90.00
_cell.angle_beta   90.00
_cell.angle_gamma   90.00
#
_symmetry.space_group_name_H-M   'P 1'
#
loop_
_entity.id
_entity.type
_entity.pdbx_description
1 polymer ?
#
loop_
_entity_poly.entity_id
_entity_poly.type
_entity_poly.pdbx_seq_one_letter_code
_entity_poly.pdbx_strand_id
1 'polypeptide(L)'
;MGIALTIAQESESGGTACWRLSDVENISVDGADTVQTAHEIVTENVWFSNEFEVFANETDGTQRLPFDHHMLAGMVAPRGFLVFDNLGYEWLSPWSSYGCMTAARTIYKALGVEQSLGYSEAADHTHCQFPVQDQGAELDAFVGKYLREEQVDANVFRTEANFTFDQTMWIDWDSPDLT
;
A
#
# COMPACT_ATOMS: atom_id res chain seq x y z
N MET A 1 -9.21 23.67 4.44
CA MET A 1 -9.60 22.45 5.17
C MET A 1 -9.24 21.29 4.27
N GLY A 2 -8.36 20.40 4.70
CA GLY A 2 -7.89 19.25 3.91
C GLY A 2 -7.76 18.03 4.82
N ILE A 3 -7.57 16.84 4.24
CA ILE A 3 -7.40 15.60 4.99
C ILE A 3 -5.99 15.57 5.59
N ALA A 4 -5.86 15.77 6.90
CA ALA A 4 -4.55 15.83 7.58
C ALA A 4 -3.89 14.45 7.73
N LEU A 5 -4.71 13.41 7.92
CA LEU A 5 -4.29 12.02 8.05
C LEU A 5 -5.23 11.14 7.21
N THR A 6 -4.67 10.34 6.31
CA THR A 6 -5.37 9.25 5.64
C THR A 6 -5.04 7.95 6.37
N ILE A 7 -6.05 7.13 6.67
CA ILE A 7 -5.88 5.78 7.20
C ILE A 7 -6.56 4.82 6.24
N ALA A 8 -5.80 3.94 5.62
CA ALA A 8 -6.31 2.85 4.79
C ALA A 8 -6.16 1.55 5.59
N GLN A 9 -7.28 0.87 5.85
CA GLN A 9 -7.30 -0.42 6.53
C GLN A 9 -7.78 -1.48 5.55
N GLU A 10 -6.97 -2.48 5.29
CA GLU A 10 -7.28 -3.65 4.47
C GLU A 10 -7.90 -3.22 3.12
N SER A 11 -7.19 -2.34 2.39
CA SER A 11 -7.68 -1.72 1.14
C SER A 11 -7.09 -2.30 -0.14
N GLU A 12 -5.85 -2.78 -0.04
CA GLU A 12 -5.15 -3.66 -0.96
C GLU A 12 -5.36 -3.44 -2.45
N SER A 13 -5.90 -4.39 -3.22
CA SER A 13 -6.05 -4.24 -4.67
C SER A 13 -6.97 -3.05 -4.97
N GLY A 14 -6.45 -2.07 -5.72
CA GLY A 14 -7.17 -0.81 -5.91
C GLY A 14 -7.04 0.21 -4.78
N GLY A 15 -6.35 -0.12 -3.70
CA GLY A 15 -5.97 0.74 -2.59
C GLY A 15 -4.45 0.82 -2.43
N THR A 16 -3.90 0.00 -1.54
CA THR A 16 -2.49 0.03 -1.12
C THR A 16 -1.58 -0.91 -1.90
N ALA A 17 -2.12 -1.92 -2.57
CA ALA A 17 -1.39 -2.81 -3.47
C ALA A 17 -1.11 -2.14 -4.83
N CYS A 18 0.02 -2.47 -5.44
CA CYS A 18 0.38 -2.00 -6.78
C CYS A 18 -0.07 -3.02 -7.83
N TRP A 19 -0.64 -2.55 -8.93
CA TRP A 19 -1.16 -3.41 -10.01
C TRP A 19 -0.10 -4.39 -10.52
N ARG A 20 1.09 -3.88 -10.83
CA ARG A 20 2.19 -4.69 -11.38
C ARG A 20 2.72 -5.72 -10.39
N LEU A 21 2.69 -5.41 -9.10
CA LEU A 21 3.16 -6.33 -8.06
C LEU A 21 2.14 -7.43 -7.83
N SER A 22 0.84 -7.10 -7.81
CA SER A 22 -0.24 -8.10 -7.70
C SER A 22 -0.27 -9.05 -8.90
N ASP A 23 0.04 -8.58 -10.11
CA ASP A 23 0.17 -9.46 -11.28
C ASP A 23 1.29 -10.51 -11.09
N VAL A 24 2.43 -10.12 -10.49
CA VAL A 24 3.53 -11.05 -10.20
C VAL A 24 3.19 -11.97 -9.03
N GLU A 25 2.57 -11.43 -7.98
CA GLU A 25 2.17 -12.20 -6.81
C GLU A 25 1.20 -13.32 -7.23
N ASN A 26 0.19 -13.01 -8.06
CA ASN A 26 -0.78 -13.98 -8.59
C ASN A 26 -0.13 -15.15 -9.33
N ILE A 27 0.94 -14.89 -10.09
CA ILE A 27 1.67 -15.95 -10.81
C ILE A 27 2.51 -16.78 -9.84
N SER A 28 3.04 -16.16 -8.78
CA SER A 28 3.99 -16.77 -7.86
C SER A 28 3.36 -17.71 -6.82
N VAL A 29 2.08 -17.53 -6.47
CA VAL A 29 1.39 -18.40 -5.49
C VAL A 29 0.68 -19.57 -6.16
N ASP A 30 1.45 -20.39 -6.88
CA ASP A 30 0.99 -21.60 -7.58
C ASP A 30 0.08 -21.38 -8.81
N GLY A 31 -0.01 -20.14 -9.32
CA GLY A 31 -0.73 -19.81 -10.55
C GLY A 31 -2.25 -20.05 -10.47
N ALA A 32 -2.80 -20.07 -9.25
CA ALA A 32 -4.22 -19.97 -8.99
C ALA A 32 -4.55 -18.50 -8.73
N ASP A 33 -5.72 -18.02 -9.17
CA ASP A 33 -6.21 -16.66 -8.93
C ASP A 33 -6.51 -16.46 -7.43
N THR A 34 -5.47 -16.33 -6.60
CA THR A 34 -5.54 -16.27 -5.14
C THR A 34 -5.39 -14.85 -4.60
N VAL A 35 -4.83 -13.93 -5.39
CA VAL A 35 -4.78 -12.49 -5.11
C VAL A 35 -5.70 -11.73 -6.06
N GLN A 36 -6.26 -10.61 -5.61
CA GLN A 36 -7.05 -9.74 -6.47
C GLN A 36 -6.16 -8.92 -7.40
N THR A 37 -6.27 -9.15 -8.71
CA THR A 37 -5.53 -8.41 -9.75
C THR A 37 -6.37 -7.30 -10.37
N ALA A 38 -5.73 -6.44 -11.17
CA ALA A 38 -6.45 -5.45 -11.99
C ALA A 38 -7.49 -6.11 -12.92
N HIS A 39 -7.19 -7.30 -13.44
CA HIS A 39 -8.10 -8.04 -14.32
C HIS A 39 -9.36 -8.51 -13.58
N GLU A 40 -9.21 -9.01 -12.36
CA GLU A 40 -10.32 -9.51 -11.57
C GLU A 40 -11.19 -8.37 -11.03
N ILE A 41 -10.56 -7.34 -10.46
CA ILE A 41 -11.26 -6.29 -9.70
C ILE A 41 -12.27 -5.49 -10.53
N VAL A 42 -12.01 -5.33 -11.84
CA VAL A 42 -12.92 -4.64 -12.78
C VAL A 42 -14.14 -5.47 -13.16
N THR A 43 -14.13 -6.77 -12.86
CA THR A 43 -15.28 -7.66 -13.05
C THR A 43 -16.15 -7.76 -11.79
N GLU A 44 -15.58 -7.46 -10.62
CA GLU A 44 -16.28 -7.52 -9.33
C GLU A 44 -17.18 -6.30 -9.12
N ASN A 45 -16.67 -5.09 -9.40
CA ASN A 45 -17.39 -3.86 -9.09
C ASN A 45 -16.98 -2.67 -10.00
N VAL A 46 -17.63 -1.52 -9.79
CA VAL A 46 -17.45 -0.29 -10.58
C VAL A 46 -16.62 0.77 -9.83
N TRP A 47 -15.58 0.34 -9.11
CA TRP A 47 -14.72 1.25 -8.33
C TRP A 47 -13.83 2.13 -9.22
N PHE A 48 -13.47 1.62 -10.40
CA PHE A 48 -12.61 2.30 -11.37
C PHE A 48 -13.41 2.76 -12.59
N SER A 49 -12.85 3.74 -13.29
CA SER A 49 -13.41 4.22 -14.56
C SER A 49 -13.36 3.11 -15.62
N ASN A 50 -14.35 3.05 -16.52
CA ASN A 50 -14.38 2.06 -17.60
C ASN A 50 -13.14 2.17 -18.53
N GLU A 51 -12.47 3.32 -18.59
CA GLU A 51 -11.20 3.51 -19.31
C GLU A 51 -10.06 2.64 -18.75
N PHE A 52 -10.12 2.27 -17.46
CA PHE A 52 -9.14 1.37 -16.84
C PHE A 52 -9.28 -0.08 -17.37
N GLU A 53 -10.49 -0.50 -17.77
CA GLU A 53 -10.77 -1.86 -18.26
C GLU A 53 -9.90 -2.24 -19.46
N VAL A 54 -9.50 -1.28 -20.30
CA VAL A 54 -8.61 -1.53 -21.44
C VAL A 54 -7.25 -2.05 -20.97
N PHE A 55 -6.72 -1.53 -19.87
CA PHE A 55 -5.45 -1.96 -19.31
C PHE A 55 -5.60 -3.21 -18.44
N ALA A 56 -6.69 -3.32 -17.68
CA ALA A 56 -6.98 -4.46 -16.84
C ALA A 56 -7.21 -5.76 -17.62
N ASN A 57 -7.81 -5.69 -18.82
CA ASN A 57 -8.16 -6.88 -19.62
C ASN A 57 -7.10 -7.29 -20.65
N GLU A 58 -6.12 -6.43 -20.93
CA GLU A 58 -5.03 -6.76 -21.85
C GLU A 58 -3.91 -7.50 -21.12
N THR A 59 -3.36 -8.56 -21.72
CA THR A 59 -2.15 -9.20 -21.21
C THR A 59 -1.03 -8.18 -21.05
N ASP A 60 -0.43 -8.13 -19.87
CA ASP A 60 0.58 -7.13 -19.47
C ASP A 60 0.10 -5.66 -19.56
N GLY A 61 -1.22 -5.42 -19.59
CA GLY A 61 -1.77 -4.08 -19.78
C GLY A 61 -1.46 -3.12 -18.63
N THR A 62 -1.33 -3.62 -17.40
CA THR A 62 -0.87 -2.85 -16.24
C THR A 62 0.52 -2.24 -16.47
N GLN A 63 1.40 -2.93 -17.21
CA GLN A 63 2.76 -2.46 -17.52
C GLN A 63 2.76 -1.19 -18.39
N ARG A 64 1.67 -0.94 -19.13
CA ARG A 64 1.52 0.23 -20.01
C ARG A 64 0.96 1.47 -19.30
N LEU A 65 0.50 1.34 -18.06
CA LEU A 65 0.01 2.48 -17.28
C LEU A 65 1.19 3.39 -16.89
N PRO A 66 1.13 4.71 -17.08
CA PRO A 66 2.21 5.62 -16.68
C PRO A 66 2.23 5.91 -15.17
N PHE A 67 1.52 5.09 -14.38
CA PHE A 67 1.42 5.19 -12.93
C PHE A 67 1.21 3.80 -12.33
N ASP A 68 1.39 3.74 -11.02
CA ASP A 68 0.93 2.65 -10.16
C ASP A 68 0.59 3.23 -8.77
N HIS A 69 0.08 2.41 -7.86
CA HIS A 69 -0.52 2.89 -6.61
C HIS A 69 0.49 3.50 -5.61
N HIS A 70 1.79 3.20 -5.75
CA HIS A 70 2.83 3.90 -4.99
C HIS A 70 2.85 5.41 -5.30
N MET A 71 2.48 5.81 -6.52
CA MET A 71 2.34 7.23 -6.90
C MET A 71 1.05 7.83 -6.32
N LEU A 72 -0.04 7.06 -6.26
CA LEU A 72 -1.29 7.49 -5.62
C LEU A 72 -1.07 7.77 -4.13
N ALA A 73 -0.37 6.87 -3.43
CA ALA A 73 0.11 7.10 -2.07
C ALA A 73 1.00 8.34 -1.98
N GLY A 74 1.87 8.56 -2.98
CA GLY A 74 2.68 9.77 -3.11
C GLY A 74 1.89 11.08 -3.17
N MET A 75 0.64 11.08 -3.67
CA MET A 75 -0.23 12.26 -3.65
C MET A 75 -0.68 12.67 -2.23
N VAL A 76 -0.49 11.79 -1.25
CA VAL A 76 -0.77 12.10 0.16
C VAL A 76 0.34 12.94 0.77
N ALA A 77 1.59 12.79 0.30
CA ALA A 77 2.74 13.50 0.85
C ALA A 77 2.57 15.04 0.76
N PRO A 78 3.03 15.81 1.77
CA PRO A 78 3.72 15.38 2.99
C PRO A 78 2.77 15.05 4.17
N ARG A 79 1.46 14.91 3.92
CA ARG A 79 0.46 14.65 4.97
C ARG A 79 0.60 13.22 5.50
N GLY A 80 0.06 12.98 6.69
CA GLY A 80 0.10 11.66 7.30
C GLY A 80 -0.66 10.64 6.46
N PHE A 81 -0.04 9.50 6.18
CA PHE A 81 -0.67 8.34 5.58
C PHE A 81 -0.30 7.11 6.39
N LEU A 82 -1.30 6.38 6.90
CA LEU A 82 -1.10 5.14 7.63
C LEU A 82 -1.86 4.01 6.95
N VAL A 83 -1.15 2.92 6.68
CA VAL A 83 -1.69 1.69 6.11
C VAL A 83 -1.71 0.60 7.19
N PHE A 84 -2.85 -0.07 7.31
CA PHE A 84 -3.01 -1.28 8.10
C PHE A 84 -3.44 -2.43 7.19
N ASP A 85 -2.61 -3.47 7.11
CA ASP A 85 -2.89 -4.68 6.32
C ASP A 85 -2.95 -5.92 7.21
N ASN A 86 -3.40 -7.03 6.61
CA ASN A 86 -3.70 -8.28 7.28
C ASN A 86 -3.22 -9.50 6.46
N LEU A 87 -2.23 -10.22 6.98
CA LEU A 87 -1.69 -11.42 6.32
C LEU A 87 -2.64 -12.61 6.28
N GLY A 88 -3.73 -12.58 7.05
CA GLY A 88 -4.71 -13.67 7.08
C GLY A 88 -5.44 -13.89 5.76
N TYR A 89 -5.36 -12.95 4.82
CA TYR A 89 -6.11 -12.98 3.57
C TYR A 89 -5.20 -12.78 2.37
N GLU A 90 -4.98 -13.85 1.61
CA GLU A 90 -4.15 -13.79 0.41
C GLU A 90 -4.77 -12.92 -0.70
N TRP A 91 -6.10 -12.86 -0.78
CA TRP A 91 -6.85 -12.03 -1.73
C TRP A 91 -6.38 -10.57 -1.77
N LEU A 92 -5.86 -10.12 -0.63
CA LEU A 92 -5.37 -8.80 -0.35
C LEU A 92 -3.97 -8.53 -0.93
N SER A 93 -3.33 -9.50 -1.58
CA SER A 93 -2.03 -9.29 -2.24
C SER A 93 -0.99 -8.64 -1.28
N PRO A 94 -0.72 -9.25 -0.11
CA PRO A 94 0.06 -8.61 0.94
C PRO A 94 1.51 -8.30 0.52
N TRP A 95 2.15 -9.15 -0.31
CA TRP A 95 3.49 -8.85 -0.83
C TRP A 95 3.47 -7.62 -1.74
N SER A 96 2.43 -7.48 -2.56
CA SER A 96 2.20 -6.31 -3.40
C SER A 96 2.02 -5.04 -2.58
N SER A 97 1.18 -5.06 -1.54
CA SER A 97 0.95 -3.89 -0.68
C SER A 97 2.23 -3.44 0.03
N TYR A 98 2.97 -4.37 0.64
CA TYR A 98 4.26 -4.09 1.27
C TYR A 98 5.26 -3.47 0.29
N GLY A 99 5.40 -4.05 -0.90
CA GLY A 99 6.30 -3.53 -1.94
C GLY A 99 5.88 -2.16 -2.46
N CYS A 100 4.58 -1.96 -2.67
CA CYS A 100 4.01 -0.71 -3.16
C CYS A 100 4.22 0.43 -2.16
N MET A 101 4.00 0.17 -0.86
CA MET A 101 4.23 1.16 0.18
C MET A 101 5.71 1.38 0.47
N THR A 102 6.57 0.38 0.25
CA THR A 102 8.03 0.56 0.23
C THR A 102 8.46 1.56 -0.85
N ALA A 103 7.93 1.41 -2.07
CA ALA A 103 8.18 2.36 -3.17
C ALA A 103 7.61 3.76 -2.86
N ALA A 104 6.39 3.85 -2.34
CA ALA A 104 5.77 5.13 -1.96
C ALA A 104 6.58 5.87 -0.89
N ARG A 105 7.19 5.15 0.07
CA ARG A 105 8.02 5.72 1.12
C ARG A 105 9.24 6.46 0.59
N THR A 106 9.74 6.12 -0.60
CA THR A 106 10.82 6.86 -1.28
C THR A 106 10.42 8.30 -1.62
N ILE A 107 9.16 8.55 -1.93
CA ILE A 107 8.61 9.90 -2.19
C ILE A 107 8.61 10.71 -0.89
N TYR A 108 8.16 10.12 0.20
CA TYR A 108 8.16 10.73 1.53
C TYR A 108 9.58 11.01 2.03
N LYS A 109 10.51 10.08 1.79
CA LYS A 109 11.94 10.26 2.08
C LYS A 109 12.53 11.43 1.30
N ALA A 110 12.23 11.54 0.01
CA ALA A 110 12.72 12.64 -0.82
C ALA A 110 12.29 14.03 -0.29
N LEU A 111 11.12 14.10 0.35
CA LEU A 111 10.57 15.31 0.95
C LEU A 111 11.02 15.55 2.41
N GLY A 112 11.91 14.72 2.95
CA GLY A 112 12.38 14.83 4.34
C GLY A 112 11.34 14.44 5.41
N VAL A 113 10.27 13.74 5.01
CA VAL A 113 9.14 13.35 5.86
C VAL A 113 8.87 11.85 5.79
N GLU A 114 9.92 11.03 5.72
CA GLU A 114 9.85 9.57 5.57
C GLU A 114 8.89 8.89 6.58
N GLN A 115 8.82 9.43 7.81
CA GLN A 115 7.95 8.94 8.89
C GLN A 115 6.49 9.41 8.77
N SER A 116 6.13 10.17 7.74
CA SER A 116 4.74 10.55 7.48
C SER A 116 3.96 9.51 6.67
N LEU A 117 4.65 8.51 6.11
CA LEU A 117 4.03 7.29 5.60
C LEU A 117 4.35 6.14 6.56
N GLY A 118 3.30 5.58 7.15
CA GLY A 118 3.35 4.40 8.02
C GLY A 118 2.76 3.18 7.34
N TYR A 119 3.38 2.02 7.54
CA TYR A 119 2.88 0.73 7.09
C TYR A 119 2.94 -0.27 8.23
N SER A 120 1.80 -0.90 8.54
CA SER A 120 1.72 -1.93 9.55
C SER A 120 0.87 -3.07 9.06
N GLU A 121 1.48 -4.23 8.92
CA GLU A 121 0.77 -5.44 8.52
C GLU A 121 0.82 -6.45 9.65
N ALA A 122 -0.37 -6.81 10.16
CA ALA A 122 -0.53 -7.77 11.23
C ALA A 122 -0.52 -9.22 10.69
N ALA A 123 -0.30 -10.17 11.59
CA ALA A 123 -0.66 -11.56 11.34
C ALA A 123 -2.19 -11.73 11.20
N ASP A 124 -2.65 -12.96 11.02
CA ASP A 124 -4.08 -13.27 10.81
C ASP A 124 -4.98 -12.76 11.95
N HIS A 125 -5.97 -11.95 11.56
CA HIS A 125 -7.13 -11.59 12.36
C HIS A 125 -8.37 -11.52 11.46
N THR A 126 -9.58 -11.56 12.03
CA THR A 126 -10.82 -11.45 11.25
C THR A 126 -10.82 -10.17 10.39
N HIS A 127 -11.17 -10.30 9.11
CA HIS A 127 -11.17 -9.21 8.14
C HIS A 127 -11.93 -7.99 8.68
N CYS A 128 -11.33 -6.81 8.53
CA CYS A 128 -11.80 -5.52 9.03
C CYS A 128 -11.94 -5.41 10.56
N GLN A 129 -11.69 -6.47 11.33
CA GLN A 129 -11.67 -6.41 12.79
C GLN A 129 -10.28 -5.96 13.26
N PHE A 130 -10.16 -4.67 13.57
CA PHE A 130 -8.89 -4.06 13.95
C PHE A 130 -8.21 -4.77 15.16
N PRO A 131 -6.96 -5.26 15.03
CA PRO A 131 -6.26 -5.99 16.07
C PRO A 131 -5.60 -5.03 17.07
N VAL A 132 -6.40 -4.42 17.95
CA VAL A 132 -5.96 -3.37 18.90
C VAL A 132 -4.70 -3.73 19.70
N GLN A 133 -4.55 -5.00 20.09
CA GLN A 133 -3.40 -5.45 20.88
C GLN A 133 -2.08 -5.44 20.09
N ASP A 134 -2.14 -5.53 18.77
CA ASP A 134 -0.98 -5.54 17.88
C ASP A 134 -0.75 -4.15 17.26
N GLN A 135 -1.76 -3.61 16.58
CA GLN A 135 -1.65 -2.39 15.77
C GLN A 135 -2.08 -1.09 16.50
N GLY A 136 -2.66 -1.19 17.70
CA GLY A 136 -3.27 -0.04 18.39
C GLY A 136 -2.30 1.09 18.72
N ALA A 137 -1.09 0.77 19.15
CA ALA A 137 -0.08 1.80 19.47
C ALA A 137 0.35 2.62 18.25
N GLU A 138 0.31 2.01 17.07
CA GLU A 138 0.71 2.64 15.80
C GLU A 138 -0.38 3.61 15.31
N LEU A 139 -1.64 3.21 15.49
CA LEU A 139 -2.80 4.07 15.26
C LEU A 139 -2.74 5.30 16.19
N ASP A 140 -2.51 5.08 17.48
CA ASP A 140 -2.41 6.15 18.47
C ASP A 140 -1.28 7.13 18.15
N ALA A 141 -0.13 6.64 17.68
CA ALA A 141 1.01 7.47 17.30
C ALA A 141 0.67 8.42 16.12
N PHE A 142 0.06 7.91 15.05
CA PHE A 142 -0.33 8.75 13.90
C PHE A 142 -1.48 9.71 14.25
N VAL A 143 -2.48 9.26 14.99
CA VAL A 143 -3.59 10.12 15.46
C VAL A 143 -3.06 11.23 16.38
N GLY A 144 -2.19 10.88 17.32
CA GLY A 144 -1.50 11.82 18.20
C GLY A 144 -0.77 12.90 17.41
N LYS A 145 0.09 12.48 16.45
CA LYS A 145 0.91 13.41 15.65
C LYS A 145 0.09 14.28 14.71
N TYR A 146 -0.77 13.70 13.87
CA TYR A 146 -1.40 14.41 12.74
C TYR A 146 -2.77 15.02 13.04
N LEU A 147 -3.46 14.56 14.09
CA LEU A 147 -4.79 15.06 14.44
C LEU A 147 -4.83 15.79 15.80
N ARG A 148 -3.90 15.49 16.70
CA ARG A 148 -3.84 16.08 18.05
C ARG A 148 -2.60 16.93 18.31
N GLU A 149 -1.71 17.05 17.33
CA GLU A 149 -0.48 17.86 17.38
C GLU A 149 0.46 17.45 18.54
N GLU A 150 0.41 16.18 18.94
CA GLU A 150 1.23 15.62 20.00
C GLU A 150 2.67 15.40 19.51
N GLN A 151 3.62 15.56 20.43
CA GLN A 151 5.03 15.32 20.17
C GLN A 151 5.33 13.82 20.35
N VAL A 152 4.87 13.01 19.41
CA VAL A 152 5.06 11.55 19.37
C VAL A 152 5.79 11.14 18.08
N ASP A 153 6.65 10.12 18.19
CA ASP A 153 7.28 9.52 17.01
C ASP A 153 6.28 8.60 16.31
N ALA A 154 6.18 8.71 14.99
CA ALA A 154 5.26 7.98 14.13
C ALA A 154 6.02 7.15 13.10
N ASN A 155 7.13 6.54 13.51
CA ASN A 155 7.96 5.70 12.66
C ASN A 155 7.46 4.25 12.66
N VAL A 156 6.51 3.95 11.79
CA VAL A 156 5.88 2.62 11.67
C VAL A 156 6.13 2.08 10.27
N PHE A 157 6.87 0.98 10.16
CA PHE A 157 7.04 0.27 8.90
C PHE A 157 7.41 -1.18 9.16
N ARG A 158 6.40 -2.04 9.31
CA ARG A 158 6.58 -3.46 9.66
C ARG A 158 5.60 -4.36 8.91
N THR A 159 6.00 -5.62 8.82
CA THR A 159 5.19 -6.74 8.34
C THR A 159 5.51 -7.95 9.22
N GLU A 160 4.49 -8.74 9.57
CA GLU A 160 4.67 -10.04 10.23
C GLU A 160 5.02 -11.18 9.24
N ALA A 161 5.05 -10.89 7.94
CA ALA A 161 5.41 -11.86 6.91
C ALA A 161 6.91 -11.95 6.73
N ASN A 162 7.33 -13.12 6.25
CA ASN A 162 8.71 -13.35 5.83
C ASN A 162 8.88 -13.09 4.33
N PHE A 163 8.54 -11.87 3.89
CA PHE A 163 8.68 -11.47 2.48
C PHE A 163 10.14 -11.23 2.10
N THR A 164 10.47 -11.59 0.86
CA THR A 164 11.63 -11.00 0.17
C THR A 164 11.11 -10.02 -0.87
N PHE A 165 11.37 -8.74 -0.67
CA PHE A 165 11.07 -7.70 -1.66
C PHE A 165 12.40 -7.11 -2.16
N ASP A 166 12.81 -7.53 -3.36
CA ASP A 166 14.00 -6.97 -3.99
C ASP A 166 13.67 -5.59 -4.57
N GLN A 167 13.98 -4.55 -3.79
CA GLN A 167 13.77 -3.16 -4.21
C GLN A 167 14.47 -2.85 -5.54
N THR A 168 15.61 -3.49 -5.85
CA THR A 168 16.36 -3.20 -7.07
C THR A 168 15.68 -3.68 -8.35
N MET A 169 14.71 -4.59 -8.24
CA MET A 169 13.87 -5.02 -9.37
C MET A 169 12.72 -4.06 -9.66
N TRP A 170 12.26 -3.30 -8.66
CA TRP A 170 11.01 -2.54 -8.73
C TRP A 170 11.17 -1.03 -8.61
N ILE A 171 12.29 -0.59 -8.03
CA ILE A 171 12.63 0.80 -7.76
C ILE A 171 13.96 1.06 -8.45
N ASP A 172 13.90 1.51 -9.71
CA ASP A 172 15.06 1.83 -10.54
C ASP A 172 15.48 3.32 -10.48
N TRP A 173 14.88 4.06 -9.54
CA TRP A 173 15.16 5.47 -9.29
C TRP A 173 15.83 5.69 -7.93
N ASP A 174 16.68 6.71 -7.87
CA ASP A 174 17.19 7.23 -6.60
C ASP A 174 16.16 8.17 -5.95
N SER A 175 16.12 8.21 -4.61
CA SER A 175 15.37 9.25 -3.88
C SER A 175 16.21 10.54 -3.85
N PRO A 176 15.81 11.62 -4.56
CA PRO A 176 16.52 12.89 -4.47
C PRO A 176 16.27 13.54 -3.11
N ASP A 177 17.16 14.45 -2.69
CA ASP A 177 16.89 15.35 -1.57
C ASP A 177 16.18 16.61 -2.10
N LEU A 178 14.93 16.81 -1.70
CA LEU A 178 14.09 17.96 -2.09
C LEU A 178 13.90 18.96 -0.94
N THR A 179 14.63 18.80 0.16
CA THR A 179 14.50 19.66 1.36
C THR A 179 15.22 21.01 1.24
#